data_AF-A0A5C3NKK2-F1
#
_entry.id   AF-A0A5C3NKK2-F1
#
_cell.length_a   1.000
_cell.length_b   1.000
_cell.length_c   1.000
_cell.angle_alpha   90.00
_cell.angle_beta   90.00
_cell.angle_gamma   90.00
#
_symmetry.space_group_name_H-M   'P 1'
#
loop_
_entity.id
_entity.type
_entity.pdbx_description
1 polymer ?
#
loop_
_entity_poly.entity_id
_entity_poly.type
_entity_poly.pdbx_seq_one_letter_code
_entity_poly.pdbx_strand_id
1 'polypeptide(L)'
;RDWLSHKCLRLSQLFFTLPSSVPFGTNHSAFDLDSEDISDLGYSGALNRCFHSVWGYKCDHLKIDQQGPKLDSTLRVIQLATWKADNFAVIESWVDALISAAELVHRGHSDTR
;
A
#
# COMPACT_ATOMS: atom_id res chain seq x y z
N ARG A 1 5.41 -3.84 -17.66
CA ARG A 1 4.19 -3.16 -17.17
C ARG A 1 3.20 -4.18 -16.62
N ASP A 2 2.89 -5.24 -17.37
CA ASP A 2 1.92 -6.27 -16.96
C ASP A 2 2.22 -6.92 -15.60
N TRP A 3 3.50 -7.12 -15.27
CA TRP A 3 3.90 -7.69 -13.99
C TRP A 3 3.50 -6.82 -12.78
N LEU A 4 3.63 -5.49 -12.88
CA LEU A 4 3.27 -4.57 -11.78
C LEU A 4 1.75 -4.50 -11.65
N SER A 5 1.03 -4.52 -12.77
CA SER A 5 -0.43 -4.63 -12.79
C SER A 5 -0.91 -5.89 -12.08
N HIS A 6 -0.27 -7.04 -12.30
CA HIS A 6 -0.58 -8.28 -11.58
C HIS A 6 -0.33 -8.17 -10.09
N LYS A 7 0.77 -7.53 -9.67
CA LYS A 7 1.05 -7.29 -8.25
C LYS A 7 0.03 -6.35 -7.60
N CYS A 8 -0.34 -5.26 -8.27
CA CYS A 8 -1.38 -4.35 -7.79
C CYS A 8 -2.75 -5.04 -7.67
N LEU A 9 -3.10 -5.92 -8.62
CA LEU A 9 -4.31 -6.74 -8.55
C LEU A 9 -4.27 -7.69 -7.34
N ARG A 10 -3.15 -8.39 -7.15
CA ARG A 10 -2.96 -9.29 -6.01
C ARG A 10 -3.06 -8.54 -4.68
N LEU A 11 -2.44 -7.37 -4.57
CA LEU A 11 -2.52 -6.54 -3.38
C LEU A 11 -3.98 -6.14 -3.07
N SER A 12 -4.71 -5.68 -4.09
CA SER A 12 -6.13 -5.33 -3.95
C SER A 12 -6.98 -6.51 -3.46
N GLN A 13 -6.78 -7.70 -4.03
CA GLN A 13 -7.44 -8.92 -3.58
C GLN A 13 -7.11 -9.23 -2.11
N LEU A 14 -5.84 -9.11 -1.71
CA LEU A 14 -5.42 -9.38 -0.34
C LEU A 14 -6.07 -8.41 0.66
N PHE A 15 -6.13 -7.12 0.33
CA PHE A 15 -6.79 -6.10 1.14
C PHE A 15 -8.30 -6.35 1.25
N PHE A 16 -8.95 -6.70 0.15
CA PHE A 16 -10.40 -6.97 0.12
C PHE A 16 -10.79 -8.24 0.88
N THR A 17 -9.88 -9.23 0.95
CA THR A 17 -10.14 -10.52 1.57
C THR A 17 -9.58 -10.63 2.99
N LEU A 18 -9.11 -9.52 3.59
CA LEU A 18 -8.59 -9.53 4.95
C LEU A 18 -9.55 -10.22 5.93
N PRO A 19 -9.05 -11.00 6.91
CA PRO A 19 -9.90 -11.68 7.88
C PRO A 19 -10.83 -10.72 8.63
N SER A 20 -12.05 -11.15 8.93
CA SER A 20 -13.02 -10.35 9.70
C SER A 20 -12.58 -10.02 11.13
N SER A 21 -11.56 -10.70 11.65
CA SER A 21 -10.91 -10.40 12.92
C SER A 21 -10.05 -9.14 12.89
N VAL A 22 -9.65 -8.67 11.69
CA VAL A 22 -8.96 -7.38 11.53
C VAL A 22 -10.00 -6.27 11.71
N PRO A 23 -9.87 -5.38 12.72
CA PRO A 23 -10.86 -4.36 12.99
C PRO A 23 -10.98 -3.36 11.83
N PHE A 24 -12.15 -2.74 11.71
CA PHE A 24 -12.34 -1.66 10.75
C PHE A 24 -11.91 -0.32 11.38
N GLY A 25 -10.93 0.35 10.77
CA GLY A 25 -10.42 1.63 11.23
C GLY A 25 -11.13 2.80 10.55
N THR A 26 -11.76 3.68 11.32
CA THR A 26 -12.42 4.90 10.81
C THR A 26 -11.58 6.16 10.98
N ASN A 27 -10.57 6.12 11.86
CA ASN A 27 -9.81 7.30 12.27
C ASN A 27 -8.71 7.72 11.29
N HIS A 28 -8.58 7.04 10.15
CA HIS A 28 -7.58 7.41 9.16
C HIS A 28 -8.23 8.23 8.05
N SER A 29 -7.88 9.51 7.98
CA SER A 29 -8.22 10.35 6.84
C SER A 29 -7.59 9.77 5.57
N ALA A 30 -8.34 9.84 4.48
CA ALA A 30 -7.80 9.55 3.16
C ALA A 30 -6.61 10.47 2.87
N PHE A 31 -5.63 9.94 2.16
CA PHE A 31 -4.40 10.66 1.81
C PHE A 31 -4.16 10.59 0.30
N ASP A 32 -3.30 11.48 -0.20
CA ASP A 32 -2.93 11.54 -1.61
C ASP A 32 -1.46 11.94 -1.80
N LEU A 33 -1.01 11.97 -3.04
CA LEU A 33 0.28 12.50 -3.43
C LEU A 33 0.27 14.03 -3.37
N ASP A 34 1.27 14.59 -2.70
CA ASP A 34 1.46 16.04 -2.61
C ASP A 34 1.98 16.59 -3.96
N SER A 35 1.40 17.70 -4.42
CA SER A 35 1.74 18.28 -5.72
C SER A 35 3.13 18.92 -5.75
N GLU A 36 3.60 19.45 -4.62
CA GLU A 36 4.96 20.00 -4.51
C GLU A 36 5.97 18.86 -4.57
N ASP A 37 5.71 17.76 -3.84
CA ASP A 37 6.55 16.55 -3.93
C ASP A 37 6.59 15.96 -5.34
N ILE A 38 5.46 15.98 -6.09
CA ILE A 38 5.43 15.53 -7.48
C ILE A 38 6.32 16.41 -8.36
N SER A 39 6.28 17.73 -8.17
CA SER A 39 7.10 18.69 -8.91
C SER A 39 8.59 18.49 -8.63
N ASP A 40 8.94 18.29 -7.36
CA ASP A 40 10.33 18.25 -6.91
C ASP A 40 10.99 16.88 -7.09
N LEU A 41 10.24 15.79 -6.88
CA LEU A 41 10.75 14.43 -6.79
C LEU A 41 10.22 13.48 -7.87
N GLY A 42 9.23 13.92 -8.66
CA GLY A 42 8.47 13.05 -9.54
C GLY A 42 7.42 12.20 -8.80
N TYR A 43 6.60 11.47 -9.55
CA TYR A 43 5.51 10.65 -8.98
C TYR A 43 6.04 9.51 -8.11
N SER A 44 7.17 8.91 -8.48
CA SER A 44 7.78 7.82 -7.72
C SER A 44 8.33 8.30 -6.37
N GLY A 45 8.98 9.47 -6.35
CA GLY A 45 9.50 10.11 -5.15
C GLY A 45 8.39 10.60 -4.22
N ALA A 46 7.36 11.26 -4.78
CA ALA A 46 6.18 11.68 -4.05
C ALA A 46 5.46 10.50 -3.39
N LEU A 47 5.28 9.39 -4.12
CA LEU A 47 4.73 8.16 -3.53
C LEU A 47 5.61 7.65 -2.40
N ASN A 48 6.93 7.61 -2.58
CA ASN A 48 7.83 7.12 -1.55
C ASN A 48 7.72 7.93 -0.26
N ARG A 49 7.71 9.26 -0.37
CA ARG A 49 7.59 10.17 0.79
C ARG A 49 6.22 10.06 1.46
N CYS A 50 5.15 10.06 0.67
CA CYS A 50 3.79 9.88 1.15
C CYS A 50 3.65 8.56 1.92
N PHE A 51 4.13 7.46 1.36
CA PHE A 51 4.00 6.14 1.97
C PHE A 51 4.87 6.00 3.22
N HIS A 52 6.04 6.62 3.26
CA HIS A 52 6.82 6.70 4.51
C HIS A 52 6.06 7.42 5.62
N SER A 53 5.35 8.50 5.32
CA SER A 53 4.56 9.23 6.33
C SER A 53 3.35 8.43 6.83
N VAL A 54 2.73 7.62 5.98
CA VAL A 54 1.47 6.91 6.29
C VAL A 54 1.72 5.52 6.87
N TRP A 55 2.72 4.82 6.36
CA TRP A 55 3.01 3.42 6.64
C TRP A 55 4.28 3.22 7.47
N GLY A 56 5.10 4.26 7.64
CA GLY A 56 6.42 4.17 8.27
C GLY A 56 7.50 3.69 7.29
N TYR A 57 8.67 3.31 7.80
CA TYR A 57 9.72 2.78 6.95
C TYR A 57 9.46 1.33 6.58
N LYS A 58 9.72 0.96 5.31
CA LYS A 58 9.56 -0.42 4.81
C LYS A 58 10.37 -1.44 5.63
N CYS A 59 11.52 -1.04 6.16
CA CYS A 59 12.39 -1.86 7.00
C CYS A 59 11.81 -2.16 8.38
N ASP A 60 10.82 -1.39 8.84
CA ASP A 60 10.26 -1.51 10.19
C ASP A 60 9.13 -2.55 10.26
N HIS A 61 9.03 -3.43 9.26
CA HIS A 61 7.96 -4.41 9.06
C HIS A 61 6.58 -3.76 9.01
N LEU A 62 6.14 -3.40 7.80
CA LEU A 62 4.80 -2.87 7.57
C LEU A 62 3.72 -3.72 8.25
N LYS A 63 2.87 -3.07 9.04
CA LYS A 63 1.78 -3.72 9.76
C LYS A 63 0.44 -3.28 9.18
N ILE A 64 -0.39 -4.27 8.87
CA ILE A 64 -1.79 -4.06 8.52
C ILE A 64 -2.61 -4.58 9.70
N ASP A 65 -3.07 -3.66 10.54
CA ASP A 65 -3.82 -3.96 11.75
C ASP A 65 -5.28 -3.47 11.69
N GLN A 66 -5.66 -2.82 10.60
CA GLN A 66 -7.01 -2.37 10.36
C GLN A 66 -7.40 -2.46 8.89
N GLN A 67 -8.68 -2.73 8.65
CA GLN A 67 -9.35 -2.55 7.36
C GLN A 67 -9.81 -1.09 7.21
N GLY A 68 -10.25 -0.72 6.02
CA GLY A 68 -10.98 0.53 5.78
C GLY A 68 -10.19 1.59 4.99
N PRO A 69 -10.51 2.89 5.15
CA PRO A 69 -10.14 3.95 4.21
C PRO A 69 -8.64 4.13 3.95
N LYS A 70 -7.78 3.73 4.91
CA LYS A 70 -6.32 3.73 4.74
C LYS A 70 -5.89 2.80 3.60
N LEU A 71 -6.48 1.60 3.53
CA LEU A 71 -6.19 0.61 2.49
C LEU A 71 -6.70 1.09 1.13
N ASP A 72 -7.91 1.66 1.10
CA ASP A 72 -8.51 2.20 -0.12
C ASP A 72 -7.66 3.34 -0.71
N SER A 73 -7.22 4.28 0.15
CA SER A 73 -6.34 5.38 -0.25
C SER A 73 -4.98 4.88 -0.74
N THR A 74 -4.44 3.85 -0.09
CA THR A 74 -3.19 3.20 -0.51
C THR A 74 -3.30 2.63 -1.92
N LEU A 75 -4.37 1.88 -2.21
CA LEU A 75 -4.61 1.34 -3.54
C LEU A 75 -4.79 2.44 -4.58
N ARG A 76 -5.55 3.49 -4.26
CA ARG A 76 -5.76 4.65 -5.15
C ARG A 76 -4.43 5.33 -5.51
N VAL A 77 -3.60 5.61 -4.50
CA VAL A 77 -2.31 6.28 -4.70
C VAL A 77 -1.34 5.40 -5.50
N ILE A 78 -1.29 4.08 -5.24
CA ILE A 78 -0.48 3.16 -6.05
C ILE A 78 -0.93 3.18 -7.51
N GLN A 79 -2.24 3.13 -7.78
CA GLN A 79 -2.77 3.17 -9.14
C GLN A 79 -2.41 4.47 -9.86
N LEU A 80 -2.59 5.61 -9.19
CA LEU A 80 -2.23 6.93 -9.72
C LEU A 80 -0.74 7.00 -10.06
N ALA A 81 0.12 6.64 -9.09
CA ALA A 81 1.56 6.64 -9.29
C ALA A 81 1.97 5.68 -10.40
N THR A 82 1.39 4.46 -10.48
CA THR A 82 1.72 3.48 -11.53
C THR A 82 1.42 4.01 -12.93
N TRP A 83 0.36 4.80 -13.11
CA TRP A 83 0.08 5.43 -14.40
C TRP A 83 1.16 6.46 -14.75
N LYS A 84 1.54 7.29 -13.78
CA LYS A 84 2.38 8.47 -13.99
C LYS A 84 3.87 8.29 -13.65
N ALA A 85 4.27 7.08 -13.27
CA ALA A 85 5.57 6.80 -12.69
C ALA A 85 6.73 7.12 -13.63
N ASP A 86 7.66 7.89 -13.11
CA ASP A 86 9.02 8.09 -13.62
C ASP A 86 9.95 6.91 -13.25
N ASN A 87 9.72 6.26 -12.10
CA ASN A 87 10.49 5.08 -11.65
C ASN A 87 9.59 3.99 -11.06
N PHE A 88 9.50 2.86 -11.76
CA PHE A 88 8.66 1.72 -11.35
C PHE A 88 9.24 0.89 -10.20
N ALA A 89 10.56 0.89 -10.00
CA ALA A 89 11.20 0.05 -8.97
C ALA A 89 10.81 0.50 -7.54
N VAL A 90 10.62 1.81 -7.35
CA VAL A 90 10.16 2.38 -6.07
C VAL A 90 8.74 1.91 -5.75
N ILE A 91 7.86 1.97 -6.75
CA ILE A 91 6.46 1.54 -6.63
C ILE A 91 6.40 0.03 -6.38
N GLU A 92 7.16 -0.75 -7.14
CA GLU A 92 7.29 -2.21 -6.96
C GLU A 92 7.65 -2.57 -5.53
N SER A 93 8.71 -1.96 -5.01
CA SER A 93 9.21 -2.21 -3.67
C SER A 93 8.15 -1.94 -2.60
N TRP A 94 7.31 -0.93 -2.80
CA TRP A 94 6.18 -0.66 -1.91
C TRP A 94 5.07 -1.70 -2.02
N VAL A 95 4.70 -2.07 -3.25
CA VAL A 95 3.69 -3.09 -3.49
C VAL A 95 4.11 -4.43 -2.90
N ASP A 96 5.36 -4.85 -3.09
CA ASP A 96 5.89 -6.11 -2.53
C ASP A 96 5.90 -6.11 -1.00
N ALA A 97 6.28 -4.99 -0.38
CA ALA A 97 6.25 -4.84 1.07
C ALA A 97 4.81 -4.94 1.63
N LEU A 98 3.84 -4.30 0.96
CA LEU A 98 2.43 -4.35 1.36
C LEU A 98 1.79 -5.73 1.14
N ILE A 99 2.14 -6.41 0.04
CA ILE A 99 1.71 -7.81 -0.20
C ILE A 99 2.24 -8.70 0.92
N SER A 100 3.54 -8.59 1.24
CA SER A 100 4.16 -9.39 2.30
C SER A 100 3.48 -9.18 3.65
N ALA A 101 3.17 -7.92 3.99
CA ALA A 101 2.43 -7.57 5.20
C ALA A 101 1.02 -8.17 5.22
N ALA A 102 0.27 -8.07 4.12
CA ALA A 102 -1.09 -8.60 4.04
C ALA A 102 -1.10 -10.14 4.15
N GLU A 103 -0.15 -10.82 3.51
CA GLU A 103 -0.01 -12.27 3.59
C GLU A 103 0.38 -12.76 5.00
N LEU A 104 1.11 -11.96 5.77
CA LEU A 104 1.36 -12.27 7.18
C LEU A 104 0.08 -12.22 8.02
N VAL A 105 -0.79 -11.24 7.78
CA VAL A 105 -2.10 -11.15 8.47
C VAL A 105 -2.97 -12.36 8.14
N HIS A 106 -3.00 -12.77 6.87
CA HIS A 106 -3.72 -13.97 6.43
C HIS A 106 -3.20 -15.25 7.08
N ARG A 107 -1.86 -15.42 7.17
CA ARG A 107 -1.25 -16.59 7.82
C ARG A 107 -1.50 -16.65 9.32
N GLY A 108 -1.36 -15.51 10.00
CA GLY A 108 -1.61 -15.42 11.44
C GLY A 108 -3.06 -15.78 11.82
N HIS A 109 -4.01 -15.67 10.90
CA HIS A 109 -5.38 -16.13 11.12
C HIS A 109 -5.54 -17.65 10.91
N SER A 110 -4.85 -18.24 9.94
CA SER A 110 -4.92 -19.68 9.65
C SER A 110 -4.36 -20.55 10.79
N ASP A 111 -3.36 -20.06 11.53
CA ASP A 111 -2.73 -20.80 12.64
C ASP A 111 -3.55 -20.75 13.95
N THR A 112 -4.65 -20.00 13.98
CA THR A 112 -5.53 -19.86 15.16
C THR A 112 -6.86 -20.62 15.07
N ARG A 113 -7.02 -21.48 14.06
CA ARG A 113 -8.20 -22.33 13.85
C ARG A 113 -7.85 -23.81 14.01
#